data_AF-A0A951Z5K0-F1
#
_entry.id   AF-A0A951Z5K0-F1
#
_cell.length_a   1.000
_cell.length_b   1.000
_cell.length_c   1.000
_cell.angle_alpha   90.00
_cell.angle_beta   90.00
_cell.angle_gamma   90.00
#
_symmetry.space_group_name_H-M   'P 1'
#
loop_
_entity.id
_entity.type
_entity.pdbx_description
1 polymer ?
#
loop_
_entity_poly.entity_id
_entity_poly.type
_entity_poly.pdbx_seq_one_letter_code
_entity_poly.pdbx_strand_id
1 'polypeptide(L)'
;MSEAPNPVSVHPKPRVRDRIEFPYVRNMAWLCVVLTFVPSGFGLLTASIGSTFVGNPFAFDDHMVYAAWMRQGMEGRLLMDNRFAVEPQPGLTVHLYFFLLGLIAKLVGVAWSSALAQAAFTFAFVWLVYGLIRRVTQDIFIIKVAMGLVCFGGGLGYLVWHTYGREIVAGASPLKGLMGGRLPVDVWQPEAFVFPSMLTNGLFMVSL
;
A
#
# COMPACT_ATOMS: atom_id res chain seq x y z
N MET A 1 -51.18 17.89 -31.10
CA MET A 1 -50.56 17.86 -29.77
C MET A 1 -49.23 17.16 -29.92
N SER A 2 -48.13 17.91 -29.83
CA SER A 2 -46.76 17.38 -29.93
C SER A 2 -46.40 16.75 -28.59
N GLU A 3 -46.17 15.44 -28.55
CA GLU A 3 -45.63 14.78 -27.37
C GLU A 3 -44.24 15.35 -27.07
N ALA A 4 -44.04 15.82 -25.84
CA ALA A 4 -42.75 16.27 -25.37
C ALA A 4 -41.81 15.05 -25.27
N PRO A 5 -40.55 15.15 -25.75
CA PRO A 5 -39.62 14.04 -25.69
C PRO A 5 -39.28 13.71 -24.24
N ASN A 6 -39.35 12.42 -23.90
CA ASN A 6 -39.02 11.92 -22.58
C ASN A 6 -37.60 12.38 -22.16
N PRO A 7 -37.41 12.83 -20.90
CA PRO A 7 -36.11 13.23 -20.42
C PRO A 7 -35.15 12.04 -20.47
N VAL A 8 -34.07 12.20 -21.24
CA VAL A 8 -32.98 11.23 -21.34
C VAL A 8 -32.35 11.11 -19.95
N SER A 9 -32.47 9.94 -19.31
CA SER A 9 -31.86 9.72 -18.00
C SER A 9 -30.34 9.83 -18.12
N VAL A 10 -29.76 10.86 -17.52
CA VAL A 10 -28.31 11.17 -17.55
C VAL A 10 -27.48 10.11 -16.81
N HIS A 11 -28.14 9.22 -16.04
CA HIS A 11 -27.49 8.12 -15.36
C HIS A 11 -27.67 6.82 -16.14
N PRO A 12 -26.60 6.25 -16.74
CA PRO A 12 -26.68 4.93 -17.34
C PRO A 12 -27.10 3.93 -16.27
N LYS A 13 -28.19 3.19 -16.52
CA LYS A 13 -28.62 2.11 -15.62
C LYS A 13 -27.47 1.11 -15.44
N PRO A 14 -27.16 0.66 -14.21
CA PRO A 14 -26.12 -0.33 -14.00
C PRO A 14 -26.41 -1.56 -14.85
N ARG A 15 -25.42 -1.98 -15.63
CA ARG A 15 -25.52 -3.16 -16.49
C ARG A 15 -25.68 -4.38 -15.59
N VAL A 16 -26.39 -5.42 -16.03
CA VAL A 16 -26.61 -6.63 -15.22
C VAL A 16 -25.29 -7.23 -14.67
N ARG A 17 -24.19 -7.08 -15.42
CA ARG A 17 -22.84 -7.51 -15.03
C ARG A 17 -22.26 -6.75 -13.82
N ASP A 18 -22.64 -5.48 -13.63
CA ASP A 18 -22.22 -4.66 -12.49
C ASP A 18 -22.67 -5.29 -11.15
N ARG A 19 -23.78 -6.04 -11.14
CA ARG A 19 -24.28 -6.69 -9.92
C ARG A 19 -23.34 -7.78 -9.36
N ILE A 20 -22.49 -8.37 -10.19
CA ILE A 20 -21.54 -9.42 -9.77
C ILE A 20 -20.14 -8.83 -9.57
N GLU A 21 -19.75 -7.89 -10.44
CA GLU A 21 -18.43 -7.26 -10.40
C GLU A 21 -18.22 -6.42 -9.13
N PHE A 22 -19.17 -5.54 -8.79
CA PHE A 22 -19.00 -4.61 -7.67
C PHE A 22 -18.83 -5.33 -6.32
N PRO A 23 -19.66 -6.34 -5.96
CA PRO A 23 -19.43 -7.10 -4.74
C PRO A 23 -18.07 -7.81 -4.72
N TYR A 24 -17.63 -8.35 -5.85
CA TYR A 24 -16.32 -8.99 -5.95
C TYR A 24 -15.18 -8.00 -5.67
N VAL A 25 -15.16 -6.86 -6.36
CA VAL A 25 -14.12 -5.83 -6.20
C VAL A 25 -14.13 -5.25 -4.79
N ARG A 26 -15.31 -4.95 -4.25
CA ARG A 26 -15.47 -4.47 -2.88
C ARG A 26 -14.93 -5.48 -1.86
N ASN A 27 -15.29 -6.76 -1.99
CA ASN A 27 -14.82 -7.79 -1.09
C ASN A 27 -13.30 -7.99 -1.21
N MET A 28 -12.74 -7.91 -2.42
CA MET A 28 -11.31 -7.94 -2.65
C MET A 28 -10.59 -6.76 -1.99
N ALA A 29 -11.11 -5.54 -2.16
CA ALA A 29 -10.54 -4.35 -1.55
C ALA A 29 -10.54 -4.45 -0.01
N TRP A 30 -11.64 -4.91 0.58
CA TRP A 30 -11.71 -5.15 2.04
C TRP A 30 -10.78 -6.27 2.50
N LEU A 31 -10.64 -7.35 1.72
CA LEU A 31 -9.67 -8.40 2.01
C LEU A 31 -8.25 -7.83 2.05
N CYS A 32 -7.85 -7.07 1.03
CA CYS A 32 -6.55 -6.40 1.00
C CYS A 32 -6.36 -5.45 2.20
N VAL A 33 -7.39 -4.67 2.56
CA VAL A 33 -7.38 -3.81 3.77
C VAL A 33 -7.14 -4.64 5.03
N VAL A 34 -7.87 -5.73 5.24
CA VAL A 34 -7.67 -6.60 6.41
C VAL A 34 -6.25 -7.16 6.44
N LEU A 35 -5.71 -7.56 5.29
CA LEU A 35 -4.35 -8.08 5.18
C LEU A 35 -3.30 -7.03 5.59
N THR A 36 -3.52 -5.74 5.32
CA THR A 36 -2.59 -4.67 5.72
C THR A 36 -2.31 -4.63 7.22
N PHE A 37 -3.27 -5.04 8.05
CA PHE A 37 -3.13 -5.05 9.50
C PHE A 37 -2.42 -6.30 10.04
N VAL A 38 -2.21 -7.33 9.22
CA VAL A 38 -1.62 -8.60 9.66
C VAL A 38 -0.21 -8.39 10.25
N PRO A 39 0.72 -7.65 9.61
CA PRO A 39 2.06 -7.46 10.17
C PRO A 39 2.06 -6.67 11.49
N SER A 40 1.29 -5.58 11.56
CA SER A 40 1.19 -4.78 12.78
C SER A 40 0.46 -5.52 13.90
N GLY A 41 -0.59 -6.29 13.58
CA GLY A 41 -1.28 -7.15 14.54
C GLY A 41 -0.37 -8.25 15.09
N PHE A 42 0.41 -8.89 14.22
CA PHE A 42 1.42 -9.86 14.65
C PHE A 42 2.48 -9.23 15.54
N GLY A 43 3.00 -8.05 15.18
CA GLY A 43 3.97 -7.31 16.01
C GLY A 43 3.44 -6.91 17.38
N LEU A 44 2.17 -6.50 17.46
CA LEU A 44 1.51 -6.20 18.74
C LEU A 44 1.33 -7.44 19.62
N LEU A 45 0.95 -8.58 19.03
CA LEU A 45 0.70 -9.83 19.76
C LEU A 45 1.98 -10.54 20.19
N THR A 46 3.12 -10.27 19.54
CA THR A 46 4.41 -10.91 19.81
C THR A 46 5.41 -10.02 20.54
N ALA A 47 5.02 -8.80 20.88
CA ALA A 47 5.85 -7.89 21.68
C ALA A 47 6.24 -8.54 23.01
N SER A 48 7.54 -8.54 23.32
CA SER A 48 8.05 -9.09 24.58
C SER A 48 7.61 -8.25 25.77
N ILE A 49 7.51 -8.88 26.95
CA ILE A 49 7.17 -8.19 28.20
C ILE A 49 8.20 -7.07 28.43
N GLY A 50 7.70 -5.84 28.60
CA GLY A 50 8.53 -4.64 28.78
C GLY A 50 8.97 -3.96 27.48
N SER A 51 8.61 -4.50 26.30
CA SER A 51 8.80 -3.82 25.01
C SER A 51 7.51 -3.17 24.53
N THR A 52 7.62 -2.20 23.62
CA THR A 52 6.47 -1.59 22.94
C THR A 52 6.65 -1.71 21.44
N PHE A 53 5.66 -2.27 20.76
CA PHE A 53 5.63 -2.28 19.31
C PHE A 53 5.37 -0.88 18.77
N VAL A 54 6.25 -0.40 17.90
CA VAL A 54 6.27 0.97 17.36
C VAL A 54 5.32 1.20 16.17
N GLY A 55 4.71 0.15 15.63
CA GLY A 55 3.73 0.23 14.55
C GLY A 55 4.13 -0.48 13.24
N ASN A 56 5.43 -0.52 12.91
CA ASN A 56 5.91 -1.08 11.64
C ASN A 56 7.02 -2.13 11.85
N PRO A 57 6.89 -3.35 11.27
CA PRO A 57 7.89 -4.40 11.40
C PRO A 57 8.97 -4.41 10.29
N PHE A 58 8.80 -3.62 9.23
CA PHE A 58 9.72 -3.54 8.08
C PHE A 58 10.23 -2.11 7.87
N ALA A 59 11.38 -1.93 7.21
CA ALA A 59 11.96 -0.63 6.84
C ALA A 59 11.91 0.40 8.00
N PHE A 60 12.33 -0.04 9.19
CA PHE A 60 12.14 0.72 10.42
C PHE A 60 12.80 2.10 10.38
N ASP A 61 13.98 2.18 9.77
CA ASP A 61 14.73 3.40 9.49
C ASP A 61 13.90 4.41 8.69
N ASP A 62 13.30 4.00 7.57
CA ASP A 62 12.42 4.85 6.77
C ASP A 62 11.21 5.33 7.57
N HIS A 63 10.56 4.44 8.32
CA HIS A 63 9.40 4.78 9.14
C HIS A 63 9.72 5.79 10.24
N MET A 64 10.96 5.82 10.74
CA MET A 64 11.39 6.85 11.69
C MET A 64 11.54 8.22 11.02
N VAL A 65 12.01 8.27 9.77
CA VAL A 65 12.03 9.50 8.97
C VAL A 65 10.60 10.00 8.72
N TYR A 66 9.69 9.10 8.33
CA TYR A 66 8.27 9.42 8.12
C TYR A 66 7.60 9.93 9.40
N ALA A 67 7.87 9.27 10.53
CA ALA A 67 7.37 9.70 11.83
C ALA A 67 7.87 11.11 12.20
N ALA A 68 9.14 11.43 11.91
CA ALA A 68 9.69 12.76 12.17
C ALA A 68 9.01 13.84 11.31
N TRP A 69 8.72 13.57 10.03
CA TRP A 69 7.95 14.48 9.18
C TRP A 69 6.49 14.62 9.62
N MET A 70 5.84 13.52 10.02
CA MET A 70 4.49 13.57 10.58
C MET A 70 4.45 14.37 11.88
N ARG A 71 5.48 14.28 12.74
CA ARG A 71 5.61 15.12 13.93
C ARG A 71 5.71 16.61 13.60
N GLN A 72 6.46 16.97 12.57
CA GLN A 72 6.49 18.35 12.06
C GLN A 72 5.12 18.78 11.49
N GLY A 73 4.42 17.88 10.79
CA GLY A 73 3.04 18.11 10.34
C GLY A 73 2.04 18.29 11.49
N MET A 74 2.22 17.55 12.60
CA MET A 74 1.45 17.78 13.84
C MET A 74 1.71 19.17 14.42
N GLU A 75 2.85 19.80 14.15
CA GLU A 75 3.11 21.19 14.54
C GLU A 75 2.60 22.20 13.50
N GLY A 76 2.03 21.74 12.38
CA GLY A 76 1.55 22.59 11.29
C GLY A 76 2.66 23.11 10.37
N ARG A 77 3.88 22.54 10.44
CA ARG A 77 5.00 22.93 9.58
C ARG A 77 4.85 22.29 8.20
N LEU A 78 4.55 23.10 7.19
CA LEU A 78 4.48 22.64 5.80
C LEU A 78 5.87 22.44 5.19
N LEU A 79 6.78 23.36 5.52
CA LEU A 79 8.19 23.25 5.17
C LEU A 79 8.90 22.45 6.26
N MET A 80 9.46 21.32 5.87
CA MET A 80 10.01 20.33 6.79
C MET A 80 11.51 20.20 6.62
N ASP A 81 12.18 19.82 7.70
CA ASP A 81 13.60 19.46 7.72
C ASP A 81 13.77 17.94 7.85
N ASN A 82 14.85 17.40 7.29
CA ASN A 82 15.24 16.01 7.52
C ASN A 82 16.08 15.93 8.80
N ARG A 83 15.45 15.51 9.91
CA ARG A 83 16.09 15.36 11.22
C ARG A 83 17.12 14.22 11.29
N PHE A 84 17.21 13.40 10.24
CA PHE A 84 18.20 12.33 10.11
C PHE A 84 19.39 12.73 9.23
N ALA A 85 19.41 13.96 8.68
CA ALA A 85 20.58 14.47 7.97
C ALA A 85 21.71 14.82 8.96
N VAL A 86 22.96 14.60 8.55
CA VAL A 86 24.15 14.94 9.35
C VAL A 86 24.27 16.45 9.55
N GLU A 87 23.93 17.22 8.52
CA GLU A 87 23.99 18.68 8.54
C GLU A 87 22.59 19.28 8.77
N PRO A 88 22.48 20.36 9.58
CA PRO A 88 21.22 21.07 9.78
C PRO A 88 20.61 21.53 8.44
N GLN A 89 19.35 21.18 8.22
CA GLN A 89 18.63 21.57 7.01
C GLN A 89 17.75 22.80 7.30
N PRO A 90 17.69 23.78 6.40
CA PRO A 90 16.92 25.01 6.59
C PRO A 90 15.38 24.83 6.50
N GLY A 91 14.87 23.59 6.53
CA GLY A 91 13.45 23.29 6.44
C GLY A 91 12.86 23.75 5.10
N LEU A 92 13.27 23.14 3.99
CA LEU A 92 12.86 23.55 2.64
C LEU A 92 12.09 22.47 1.89
N THR A 93 11.88 21.28 2.47
CA THR A 93 11.18 20.19 1.78
C THR A 93 9.68 20.25 2.05
N VAL A 94 8.88 20.08 0.99
CA VAL A 94 7.43 19.95 1.09
C VAL A 94 7.07 18.48 0.96
N HIS A 95 6.57 17.90 2.05
CA HIS A 95 6.06 16.54 2.06
C HIS A 95 4.57 16.51 2.32
N LEU A 96 3.76 16.79 1.29
CA LEU A 96 2.31 16.93 1.44
C LEU A 96 1.64 15.70 2.07
N TYR A 97 2.05 14.50 1.67
CA TYR A 97 1.57 13.25 2.27
C TYR A 97 1.80 13.23 3.79
N PHE A 98 3.04 13.43 4.25
CA PHE A 98 3.37 13.43 5.67
C PHE A 98 2.80 14.63 6.43
N PHE A 99 2.59 15.77 5.77
CA PHE A 99 1.88 16.90 6.35
C PHE A 99 0.44 16.54 6.68
N LEU A 100 -0.31 15.99 5.71
CA LEU A 100 -1.70 15.57 5.92
C LEU A 100 -1.81 14.47 6.97
N LEU A 101 -0.92 13.47 6.93
CA LEU A 101 -0.87 12.45 7.97
C LEU A 101 -0.49 13.03 9.34
N GLY A 102 0.40 14.02 9.39
CA GLY A 102 0.71 14.75 10.62
C GLY A 102 -0.51 15.46 11.21
N LEU A 103 -1.37 16.06 10.39
CA LEU A 103 -2.61 16.65 10.86
C LEU A 103 -3.57 15.60 11.45
N ILE A 104 -3.68 14.43 10.81
CA ILE A 104 -4.50 13.30 11.31
C ILE A 104 -3.89 12.74 12.61
N ALA A 105 -2.56 12.64 12.68
CA ALA A 105 -1.83 12.15 13.83
C ALA A 105 -2.02 13.00 15.10
N LYS A 106 -2.50 14.25 14.98
CA LYS A 106 -2.95 15.04 16.14
C LYS A 106 -4.06 14.35 16.93
N LEU A 107 -4.92 13.60 16.24
CA LEU A 107 -6.10 12.98 16.83
C LEU A 107 -5.82 11.55 17.29
N VAL A 108 -5.08 10.78 16.49
CA VAL A 108 -4.93 9.32 16.70
C VAL A 108 -3.49 8.88 16.97
N GLY A 109 -2.53 9.79 16.86
CA GLY A 109 -1.10 9.48 16.94
C GLY A 109 -0.50 8.99 15.61
N VAL A 110 0.84 8.96 15.56
CA VAL A 110 1.59 8.64 14.33
C VAL A 110 1.33 7.22 13.84
N ALA A 111 1.43 6.22 14.73
CA ALA A 111 1.27 4.81 14.36
C ALA A 111 -0.11 4.53 13.73
N TRP A 112 -1.19 4.99 14.38
CA TRP A 112 -2.55 4.83 13.85
C TRP A 112 -2.78 5.63 12.58
N SER A 113 -2.25 6.85 12.49
CA SER A 113 -2.37 7.64 11.26
C SER A 113 -1.71 6.93 10.07
N SER A 114 -0.55 6.31 10.26
CA SER A 114 0.12 5.54 9.21
C SER A 114 -0.66 4.28 8.82
N ALA A 115 -1.17 3.53 9.80
CA ALA A 115 -1.97 2.33 9.55
C ALA A 115 -3.30 2.63 8.83
N LEU A 116 -3.98 3.72 9.22
CA LEU A 116 -5.20 4.17 8.57
C LEU A 116 -4.93 4.66 7.14
N ALA A 117 -3.82 5.36 6.90
CA ALA A 117 -3.42 5.75 5.56
C ALA A 117 -3.16 4.52 4.68
N GLN A 118 -2.41 3.55 5.19
CA GLN A 118 -2.13 2.29 4.49
C GLN A 118 -3.42 1.55 4.12
N ALA A 119 -4.36 1.42 5.04
CA ALA A 119 -5.67 0.83 4.77
C ALA A 119 -6.45 1.63 3.70
N ALA A 120 -6.52 2.95 3.84
CA ALA A 120 -7.26 3.82 2.92
C ALA A 120 -6.69 3.78 1.49
N PHE A 121 -5.36 3.91 1.34
CA PHE A 121 -4.71 3.86 0.04
C PHE A 121 -4.72 2.47 -0.57
N THR A 122 -4.68 1.40 0.23
CA THR A 122 -4.89 0.03 -0.27
C THR A 122 -6.28 -0.14 -0.87
N PHE A 123 -7.32 0.31 -0.17
CA PHE A 123 -8.69 0.27 -0.69
C PHE A 123 -8.82 1.09 -1.99
N ALA A 124 -8.32 2.33 -1.97
CA ALA A 124 -8.37 3.24 -3.10
C ALA A 124 -7.64 2.66 -4.32
N PHE A 125 -6.45 2.10 -4.13
CA PHE A 125 -5.66 1.49 -5.19
C PHE A 125 -6.41 0.34 -5.86
N VAL A 126 -6.95 -0.61 -5.10
CA VAL A 126 -7.73 -1.74 -5.65
C VAL A 126 -8.91 -1.23 -6.47
N TRP A 127 -9.59 -0.18 -6.00
CA TRP A 127 -10.71 0.42 -6.71
C TRP A 127 -10.32 1.13 -8.00
N LEU A 128 -9.19 1.86 -7.99
CA LEU A 128 -8.65 2.56 -9.14
C LEU A 128 -8.17 1.59 -10.23
N VAL A 129 -7.50 0.51 -9.84
CA VAL A 129 -7.08 -0.56 -10.75
C VAL A 129 -8.29 -1.20 -11.42
N TYR A 130 -9.35 -1.50 -10.66
CA TYR A 130 -10.60 -2.00 -11.26
C TYR A 130 -11.15 -1.01 -12.31
N GLY A 131 -11.17 0.28 -11.99
CA GLY A 131 -11.56 1.34 -12.91
C GLY A 131 -10.71 1.36 -14.19
N LEU A 132 -9.39 1.14 -14.07
CA LEU A 132 -8.47 1.06 -15.19
C LEU A 132 -8.72 -0.20 -16.05
N ILE A 133 -8.81 -1.38 -15.43
CA ILE A 133 -9.06 -2.65 -16.14
C ILE A 133 -10.39 -2.57 -16.91
N ARG A 134 -11.42 -1.95 -16.32
CA ARG A 134 -12.70 -1.73 -17.00
C ARG A 134 -12.64 -0.81 -18.19
N ARG A 135 -11.59 0.00 -18.36
CA ARG A 135 -11.39 0.75 -19.61
C ARG A 135 -10.85 -0.12 -20.73
N VAL A 136 -10.24 -1.26 -20.40
CA VAL A 136 -9.61 -2.18 -21.38
C VAL A 136 -10.54 -3.33 -21.73
N THR A 137 -11.28 -3.89 -20.78
CA THR A 137 -12.14 -5.06 -20.99
C THR A 137 -13.47 -4.96 -20.23
N GLN A 138 -14.50 -5.62 -20.75
CA GLN A 138 -15.81 -5.81 -20.10
C GLN A 138 -16.08 -7.30 -19.79
N ASP A 139 -15.08 -8.15 -19.95
CA ASP A 139 -15.16 -9.57 -19.63
C ASP A 139 -14.89 -9.77 -18.13
N ILE A 140 -15.89 -10.29 -17.42
CA ILE A 140 -15.82 -10.50 -15.97
C ILE A 140 -14.74 -11.49 -15.55
N PHE A 141 -14.46 -12.51 -16.38
CA PHE A 141 -13.42 -13.48 -16.09
C PHE A 141 -12.05 -12.80 -16.17
N ILE A 142 -11.80 -12.03 -17.23
CA ILE A 142 -10.54 -11.28 -17.39
C ILE A 142 -10.38 -10.27 -16.26
N ILE A 143 -11.43 -9.55 -15.87
CA ILE A 143 -11.39 -8.61 -14.73
C ILE A 143 -10.98 -9.34 -13.44
N LYS A 144 -11.61 -10.47 -13.11
CA LYS A 144 -11.29 -11.22 -11.89
C LYS A 144 -9.86 -11.74 -11.88
N VAL A 145 -9.40 -12.30 -13.00
CA VAL A 145 -8.03 -12.81 -13.13
C VAL A 145 -7.02 -11.66 -13.03
N ALA A 146 -7.25 -10.55 -13.75
CA ALA A 146 -6.37 -9.39 -13.70
C ALA A 146 -6.30 -8.77 -12.30
N MET A 147 -7.43 -8.62 -11.61
CA MET A 147 -7.46 -8.14 -10.23
C MET A 147 -6.68 -9.05 -9.28
N GLY A 148 -6.86 -10.37 -9.40
CA GLY A 148 -6.10 -11.34 -8.61
C GLY A 148 -4.59 -11.24 -8.86
N LEU A 149 -4.17 -11.14 -10.13
CA LEU A 149 -2.78 -11.00 -10.50
C LEU A 149 -2.17 -9.65 -10.05
N VAL A 150 -2.92 -8.55 -10.12
CA VAL A 150 -2.42 -7.25 -9.64
C VAL A 150 -2.24 -7.27 -8.12
N CYS A 151 -3.24 -7.76 -7.38
CA CYS A 151 -3.20 -7.73 -5.92
C CYS A 151 -2.24 -8.75 -5.31
N PHE A 152 -1.96 -9.88 -5.97
CA PHE A 152 -1.19 -11.00 -5.39
C PHE A 152 -0.05 -11.52 -6.28
N GLY A 153 0.12 -11.00 -7.50
CA GLY A 153 1.13 -11.48 -8.45
C GLY A 153 2.57 -11.09 -8.09
N GLY A 154 2.75 -10.19 -7.14
CA GLY A 154 4.06 -9.81 -6.61
C GLY A 154 4.77 -10.89 -5.81
N GLY A 155 4.11 -12.01 -5.49
CA GLY A 155 4.75 -13.14 -4.83
C GLY A 155 5.03 -12.92 -3.33
N LEU A 156 5.92 -13.76 -2.80
CA LEU A 156 6.28 -13.84 -1.38
C LEU A 156 7.80 -13.66 -1.14
N GLY A 157 8.56 -13.25 -2.14
CA GLY A 157 10.02 -13.09 -2.07
C GLY A 157 10.47 -12.08 -1.03
N TYR A 158 9.65 -11.06 -0.75
CA TYR A 158 9.94 -10.08 0.31
C TYR A 158 10.12 -10.72 1.70
N LEU A 159 9.51 -11.90 1.97
CA LEU A 159 9.66 -12.62 3.24
C LEU A 159 11.11 -13.10 3.47
N VAL A 160 11.87 -13.31 2.39
CA VAL A 160 13.27 -13.73 2.45
C VAL A 160 14.25 -12.57 2.20
N TRP A 161 13.80 -11.31 2.24
CA TRP A 161 14.68 -10.14 2.09
C TRP A 161 15.89 -10.15 3.04
N HIS A 162 15.73 -10.65 4.26
CA HIS A 162 16.81 -10.73 5.24
C HIS A 162 17.99 -11.65 4.81
N THR A 163 17.77 -12.55 3.85
CA THR A 163 18.82 -13.38 3.25
C THR A 163 19.28 -12.86 1.89
N TYR A 164 18.76 -11.71 1.45
CA TYR A 164 19.20 -11.03 0.23
C TYR A 164 20.71 -10.76 0.26
N GLY A 165 21.39 -10.97 -0.86
CA GLY A 165 22.84 -10.90 -0.96
C GLY A 165 23.57 -12.12 -0.36
N ARG A 166 23.13 -12.64 0.80
CA ARG A 166 23.72 -13.86 1.38
C ARG A 166 23.49 -15.09 0.53
N GLU A 167 22.27 -15.27 0.01
CA GLU A 167 21.95 -16.41 -0.87
C GLU A 167 22.62 -16.31 -2.25
N ILE A 168 22.84 -15.09 -2.73
CA ILE A 168 23.58 -14.83 -3.99
C ILE A 168 25.05 -15.24 -3.82
N VAL A 169 25.65 -14.92 -2.67
CA VAL A 169 27.06 -15.19 -2.35
C VAL A 169 27.29 -16.64 -1.90
N ALA A 170 26.42 -17.19 -1.04
CA ALA A 170 26.54 -18.53 -0.47
C ALA A 170 26.11 -19.65 -1.44
N GLY A 171 25.36 -19.31 -2.49
CA GLY A 171 25.03 -20.22 -3.58
C GLY A 171 24.11 -21.39 -3.21
N ALA A 172 23.47 -21.35 -2.04
CA ALA A 172 22.78 -22.49 -1.43
C ALA A 172 21.24 -22.41 -1.51
N SER A 173 20.67 -21.65 -2.45
CA SER A 173 19.22 -21.66 -2.67
C SER A 173 18.81 -22.77 -3.64
N PRO A 174 17.85 -23.64 -3.30
CA PRO A 174 17.25 -24.62 -4.22
C PRO A 174 16.68 -23.98 -5.51
N LEU A 175 16.37 -22.68 -5.47
CA LEU A 175 15.82 -21.92 -6.60
C LEU A 175 16.89 -21.32 -7.53
N LYS A 176 18.18 -21.41 -7.17
CA LYS A 176 19.29 -20.81 -7.93
C LYS A 176 19.32 -21.26 -9.39
N GLY A 177 19.04 -22.54 -9.66
CA GLY A 177 19.00 -23.09 -11.01
C GLY A 177 17.81 -22.59 -11.82
N LEU A 178 16.62 -22.51 -11.21
CA LEU A 178 15.39 -22.04 -11.85
C LEU A 178 15.46 -20.54 -12.20
N MET A 179 16.15 -19.76 -11.37
CA MET A 179 16.20 -18.30 -11.48
C MET A 179 17.47 -17.76 -12.14
N GLY A 180 18.27 -18.63 -12.78
CA GLY A 180 19.48 -18.23 -13.47
C GLY A 180 20.50 -17.54 -12.56
N GLY A 181 20.57 -17.94 -11.29
CA GLY A 181 21.43 -17.32 -10.28
C GLY A 181 20.98 -15.93 -9.78
N ARG A 182 19.79 -15.47 -10.15
CA ARG A 182 19.21 -14.21 -9.70
C ARG A 182 18.11 -14.44 -8.68
N LEU A 183 17.83 -13.44 -7.86
CA LEU A 183 16.66 -13.44 -6.98
C LEU A 183 15.48 -12.73 -7.67
N PRO A 184 14.23 -13.09 -7.35
CA PRO A 184 13.05 -12.38 -7.81
C PRO A 184 13.11 -10.87 -7.50
N VAL A 185 12.44 -10.05 -8.31
CA VAL A 185 12.43 -8.58 -8.10
C VAL A 185 11.75 -8.21 -6.77
N ASP A 186 10.72 -8.96 -6.38
CA ASP A 186 10.00 -8.79 -5.12
C ASP A 186 10.82 -9.14 -3.87
N VAL A 187 12.02 -9.73 -4.02
CA VAL A 187 12.96 -9.84 -2.90
C VAL A 187 13.58 -8.49 -2.59
N TRP A 188 13.98 -7.71 -3.59
CA TRP A 188 14.82 -6.52 -3.38
C TRP A 188 14.13 -5.17 -3.60
N GLN A 189 13.04 -5.14 -4.35
CA GLN A 189 12.20 -3.96 -4.52
C GLN A 189 10.74 -4.33 -4.23
N PRO A 190 10.39 -4.68 -2.98
CA PRO A 190 9.03 -5.01 -2.60
C PRO A 190 8.04 -3.87 -2.92
N GLU A 191 8.50 -2.63 -2.97
CA GLU A 191 7.68 -1.46 -3.29
C GLU A 191 7.11 -1.48 -4.70
N ALA A 192 7.69 -2.27 -5.61
CA ALA A 192 7.22 -2.40 -6.99
C ALA A 192 5.91 -3.21 -7.11
N PHE A 193 5.48 -3.88 -6.03
CA PHE A 193 4.33 -4.78 -6.06
C PHE A 193 3.30 -4.43 -5.00
N VAL A 194 2.03 -4.61 -5.36
CA VAL A 194 0.88 -4.26 -4.52
C VAL A 194 0.85 -5.08 -3.23
N PHE A 195 1.05 -6.39 -3.33
CA PHE A 195 0.95 -7.31 -2.19
C PHE A 195 1.94 -6.95 -1.06
N PRO A 196 3.26 -6.89 -1.30
CA PRO A 196 4.19 -6.43 -0.26
C PRO A 196 3.95 -4.97 0.14
N SER A 197 3.67 -4.05 -0.80
CA SER A 197 3.44 -2.63 -0.48
C SER A 197 2.29 -2.42 0.50
N MET A 198 1.16 -3.10 0.30
CA MET A 198 0.01 -3.00 1.20
C MET A 198 0.30 -3.59 2.58
N LEU A 199 1.29 -4.49 2.71
CA LEU A 199 1.69 -5.08 3.99
C LEU A 199 2.74 -4.24 4.72
N THR A 200 3.61 -3.52 4.01
CA THR A 200 4.79 -2.89 4.61
C THR A 200 4.70 -1.38 4.75
N ASN A 201 4.03 -0.66 3.84
CA ASN A 201 4.06 0.80 3.85
C ASN A 201 2.95 1.46 3.02
N GLY A 202 2.16 2.33 3.67
CA GLY A 202 1.14 3.15 3.00
C GLY A 202 1.69 4.14 1.97
N LEU A 203 2.96 4.59 2.10
CA LEU A 203 3.60 5.45 1.10
C LEU A 203 3.70 4.74 -0.26
N PHE A 204 4.03 3.46 -0.28
CA PHE A 204 4.17 2.72 -1.53
C PHE A 204 2.80 2.53 -2.19
N MET A 205 1.75 2.31 -1.40
CA MET A 205 0.37 2.23 -1.90
C MET A 205 -0.15 3.52 -2.52
N VAL A 206 0.31 4.69 -2.09
CA VAL A 206 -0.07 5.97 -2.71
C VAL A 206 0.76 6.30 -3.96
N SER A 207 1.94 5.70 -4.13
CA SER A 207 2.84 5.96 -5.26
C SER A 207 2.71 4.98 -6.44
N LEU A 208 2.06 3.83 -6.24
CA LEU A 208 1.77 2.84 -7.29
C LEU A 208 0.65 3.29 -8.24
#